data_AF-A0A1S2UIF7-F1
#
_entry.id   AF-A0A1S2UIF7-F1
#
_cell.length_a   1.000
_cell.length_b   1.000
_cell.length_c   1.000
_cell.angle_alpha   90.00
_cell.angle_beta   90.00
_cell.angle_gamma   90.00
#
_symmetry.space_group_name_H-M   'P 1'
#
loop_
_entity.id
_entity.type
_entity.pdbx_description
1 polymer ?
#
loop_
_entity_poly.entity_id
_entity_poly.type
_entity_poly.pdbx_seq_one_letter_code
_entity_poly.pdbx_strand_id
1 'polypeptide(L)'
;MDAATTAEVNRIVDAVEKMALNHFSDRDLVGQPFETNISFGDDQPARARLIGEELQIRLREKFASSRVRVDLVATNYAVKIIRG
;
A
#
# COMPACT_ATOMS: atom_id res chain seq x y z
N MET A 1 1.14 -14.04 11.90
CA MET A 1 0.36 -14.04 10.64
C MET A 1 0.63 -15.34 9.91
N ASP A 2 -0.34 -15.95 9.24
CA ASP A 2 -0.11 -17.18 8.47
C ASP A 2 0.68 -16.90 7.17
N ALA A 3 1.25 -17.96 6.58
CA ALA A 3 2.08 -17.86 5.39
C ALA A 3 1.31 -17.39 4.14
N ALA A 4 0.02 -17.72 4.04
CA ALA A 4 -0.82 -17.37 2.90
C ALA A 4 -1.11 -15.87 2.86
N THR A 5 -1.51 -15.30 4.00
CA THR A 5 -1.71 -13.85 4.18
C THR A 5 -0.41 -13.09 3.92
N THR A 6 0.73 -13.65 4.32
CA THR A 6 2.05 -13.02 4.08
C THR A 6 2.38 -12.98 2.59
N ALA A 7 2.09 -14.06 1.87
CA ALA A 7 2.28 -14.13 0.42
C ALA A 7 1.34 -13.17 -0.33
N GLU A 8 0.11 -13.03 0.15
CA GLU A 8 -0.87 -12.09 -0.39
C GLU A 8 -0.43 -10.63 -0.22
N VAL A 9 -0.03 -10.25 1.00
CA VAL A 9 0.50 -8.91 1.28
C VAL A 9 1.71 -8.61 0.38
N ASN A 10 2.63 -9.56 0.21
CA ASN A 10 3.77 -9.40 -0.71
C ASN A 10 3.36 -9.08 -2.14
N ARG A 11 2.41 -9.84 -2.71
CA ARG A 11 1.93 -9.60 -4.08
C ARG A 11 1.33 -8.21 -4.24
N ILE A 12 0.63 -7.75 -3.21
CA ILE A 12 0.01 -6.42 -3.21
C ILE A 12 1.07 -5.33 -3.08
N VAL A 13 2.06 -5.50 -2.22
CA VAL A 13 3.21 -4.59 -2.13
C VAL A 13 3.90 -4.47 -3.49
N ASP A 14 4.19 -5.58 -4.15
CA ASP A 14 4.85 -5.58 -5.47
C ASP A 14 3.99 -4.89 -6.55
N ALA A 15 2.66 -5.08 -6.50
CA ALA A 15 1.74 -4.42 -7.41
C ALA A 15 1.68 -2.91 -7.17
N VAL A 16 1.53 -2.50 -5.90
CA VAL A 16 1.52 -1.09 -5.49
C VAL A 16 2.83 -0.40 -5.83
N GLU A 17 3.96 -1.07 -5.61
CA GLU A 17 5.28 -0.57 -5.97
C GLU A 17 5.37 -0.29 -7.48
N LYS A 18 4.98 -1.24 -8.32
CA LYS A 18 4.96 -1.06 -9.78
C LYS A 18 4.04 0.08 -10.21
N MET A 19 2.84 0.17 -9.64
CA MET A 19 1.89 1.25 -9.96
C MET A 19 2.46 2.61 -9.56
N ALA A 20 3.05 2.73 -8.37
CA ALA A 20 3.64 3.96 -7.88
C ALA A 20 4.84 4.38 -8.72
N LEU A 21 5.74 3.45 -9.08
CA LEU A 21 6.87 3.73 -9.95
C LEU A 21 6.43 4.21 -11.33
N ASN A 22 5.43 3.57 -11.93
CA ASN A 22 4.85 4.00 -13.20
C ASN A 22 4.24 5.40 -13.10
N HIS A 23 3.48 5.67 -12.03
CA HIS A 23 2.89 6.98 -11.76
C HIS A 23 3.97 8.07 -11.63
N PHE A 24 5.07 7.77 -10.92
CA PHE A 24 6.17 8.72 -10.77
C PHE A 24 7.02 8.89 -12.05
N SER A 25 7.04 7.90 -12.93
CA SER A 25 7.70 8.02 -14.24
C SER A 25 6.86 8.82 -15.26
N ASP A 26 5.56 8.95 -15.02
CA ASP A 26 4.66 9.74 -15.86
C ASP A 26 4.96 11.24 -15.72
N ARG A 27 5.18 11.91 -16.87
CA ARG A 27 5.52 13.33 -16.92
C ARG A 27 4.34 14.21 -16.52
N ASP A 28 3.11 13.75 -16.75
CA ASP A 28 1.89 14.52 -16.46
C ASP A 28 1.55 14.48 -14.96
N LEU A 29 2.16 13.55 -14.22
CA LEU A 29 1.92 13.32 -12.79
C LEU A 29 3.12 13.75 -11.91
N VAL A 30 4.10 14.44 -12.51
CA VAL A 30 5.28 14.92 -11.78
C VAL A 30 4.86 15.85 -10.64
N GLY A 31 5.31 15.52 -9.43
CA GLY A 31 5.00 16.27 -8.20
C GLY A 31 3.69 15.86 -7.54
N GLN A 32 2.88 15.00 -8.17
CA GLN A 32 1.67 14.46 -7.55
C GLN A 32 2.01 13.24 -6.68
N PRO A 33 1.32 13.05 -5.55
CA PRO A 33 1.41 11.81 -4.79
C PRO A 33 0.71 10.68 -5.55
N PHE A 34 1.25 9.48 -5.42
CA PHE A 34 0.54 8.28 -5.85
C PHE A 34 -0.51 7.92 -4.79
N GLU A 35 -1.76 7.73 -5.21
CA GLU A 35 -2.88 7.36 -4.35
C GLU A 35 -3.64 6.17 -4.95
N THR A 36 -3.95 5.16 -4.14
CA THR A 36 -4.74 4.00 -4.55
C THR A 36 -5.54 3.41 -3.40
N ASN A 37 -6.63 2.71 -3.72
CA ASN A 37 -7.47 2.02 -2.75
C ASN A 37 -7.40 0.51 -3.00
N ILE A 38 -7.12 -0.26 -1.95
CA ILE A 38 -6.99 -1.72 -2.01
C ILE A 38 -8.09 -2.33 -1.16
N SER A 39 -8.91 -3.19 -1.77
CA SER A 39 -9.91 -3.97 -1.06
C SER A 39 -9.39 -5.38 -0.82
N PHE A 40 -9.39 -5.84 0.43
CA PHE A 40 -8.99 -7.21 0.77
C PHE A 40 -10.17 -8.18 0.88
N GLY A 41 -11.42 -7.70 0.75
CA GLY A 41 -12.61 -8.53 0.89
C GLY A 41 -12.71 -9.28 2.23
N ASP A 42 -11.95 -8.83 3.24
CA ASP A 42 -11.91 -9.46 4.55
C ASP A 42 -12.89 -8.74 5.49
N ASP A 43 -13.94 -9.46 5.88
CA ASP A 43 -14.96 -8.97 6.79
C ASP A 43 -14.49 -9.00 8.26
N GLN A 44 -13.26 -9.46 8.55
CA GLN A 44 -12.70 -9.47 9.90
C GLN A 44 -11.84 -8.22 10.17
N PRO A 45 -12.33 -7.24 10.97
CA PRO A 45 -11.64 -5.98 11.19
C PRO A 45 -10.27 -6.12 11.88
N ALA A 46 -10.09 -7.14 12.73
CA ALA A 46 -8.81 -7.40 13.39
C ALA A 46 -7.74 -7.91 12.40
N ARG A 47 -8.12 -8.80 11.47
CA ARG A 47 -7.23 -9.29 10.42
C ARG A 47 -6.94 -8.19 9.41
N ALA A 48 -7.96 -7.41 9.05
CA ALA A 48 -7.79 -6.25 8.19
C ALA A 48 -6.78 -5.25 8.77
N ARG A 49 -6.84 -4.96 10.07
CA ARG A 49 -5.86 -4.06 10.70
C ARG A 49 -4.43 -4.59 10.60
N LEU A 50 -4.21 -5.88 10.92
CA LEU A 50 -2.89 -6.51 10.85
C LEU A 50 -2.30 -6.47 9.43
N ILE A 51 -3.15 -6.76 8.42
CA ILE A 51 -2.77 -6.69 7.01
C ILE A 51 -2.38 -5.25 6.63
N GLY A 52 -3.14 -4.25 7.08
CA GLY A 52 -2.85 -2.84 6.81
C GLY A 52 -1.54 -2.37 7.43
N GLU A 53 -1.26 -2.78 8.67
CA GLU A 53 -0.01 -2.49 9.36
C GLU A 53 1.19 -3.14 8.64
N GLU A 54 1.07 -4.41 8.24
CA GLU A 54 2.12 -5.11 7.50
C GLU A 54 2.36 -4.50 6.10
N LEU A 55 1.28 -4.15 5.39
CA LEU A 55 1.35 -3.45 4.10
C LEU A 55 2.08 -2.11 4.26
N GLN A 56 1.77 -1.35 5.30
CA GLN A 56 2.43 -0.08 5.58
C GLN A 56 3.92 -0.26 5.85
N ILE A 57 4.30 -1.25 6.66
CA ILE A 57 5.71 -1.54 6.98
C ILE A 57 6.48 -1.85 5.69
N ARG A 58 6.01 -2.78 4.87
CA ARG A 58 6.71 -3.20 3.64
C ARG A 58 6.80 -2.09 2.60
N LEU A 59 5.73 -1.30 2.43
CA LEU A 59 5.78 -0.13 1.56
C LEU A 59 6.79 0.91 2.07
N ARG A 60 6.93 1.09 3.39
CA ARG A 60 7.95 1.98 3.98
C ARG A 60 9.39 1.46 3.89
N GLU A 61 9.57 0.18 3.60
CA GLU A 61 10.88 -0.40 3.28
C GLU A 61 11.23 -0.15 1.81
N LYS A 62 10.25 -0.25 0.91
CA LYS A 62 10.43 0.02 -0.53
C LYS A 62 10.55 1.51 -0.84
N PHE A 63 9.77 2.34 -0.15
CA PHE A 63 9.75 3.79 -0.28
C PHE A 63 10.21 4.42 1.03
N ALA A 64 11.10 5.42 0.98
CA ALA A 64 11.62 6.06 2.20
C ALA A 64 10.51 6.37 3.21
N SER A 65 10.67 5.90 4.46
CA SER A 65 9.54 5.63 5.37
C SER A 65 8.65 6.83 5.72
N SER A 66 9.14 8.06 5.58
CA SER A 66 8.37 9.30 5.75
C SER A 66 7.38 9.61 4.62
N ARG A 67 7.39 8.81 3.55
CA ARG A 67 6.66 9.06 2.30
C ARG A 67 5.41 8.20 2.14
N VAL A 68 5.15 7.24 3.03
CA VAL A 68 4.04 6.29 2.89
C VAL A 68 3.02 6.46 4.02
N ARG A 69 1.76 6.66 3.63
CA ARG A 69 0.58 6.59 4.49
C ARG A 69 -0.33 5.47 4.02
N VAL A 70 -0.84 4.69 4.95
CA VAL A 70 -1.83 3.64 4.72
C VAL A 70 -2.89 3.83 5.78
N ASP A 71 -4.10 4.14 5.35
CA ASP A 71 -5.25 4.37 6.23
C ASP A 71 -6.31 3.30 5.94
N LEU A 72 -6.84 2.68 7.00
CA LEU A 72 -7.96 1.74 6.87
C LEU A 72 -9.27 2.54 6.87
N VAL A 73 -9.95 2.58 5.72
CA VAL A 73 -11.24 3.25 5.53
C VAL A 73 -12.31 2.19 5.31
N ALA A 74 -13.11 1.94 6.36
CA ALA A 74 -14.05 0.83 6.45
C ALA A 74 -13.34 -0.54 6.28
N THR A 75 -13.35 -1.10 5.07
CA THR A 75 -12.72 -2.40 4.71
C THR A 75 -11.63 -2.26 3.64
N ASN A 76 -11.32 -1.02 3.23
CA ASN A 76 -10.34 -0.74 2.19
C ASN A 76 -9.12 -0.02 2.77
N TYR A 77 -7.95 -0.26 2.19
CA TYR A 77 -6.72 0.47 2.51
C TYR A 77 -6.53 1.58 1.50
N ALA A 78 -6.63 2.82 1.98
CA ALA A 78 -6.22 3.99 1.24
C ALA A 78 -4.70 4.14 1.38
N VAL A 79 -3.97 3.91 0.29
CA VAL A 79 -2.50 4.02 0.24
C VAL A 79 -2.13 5.32 -0.45
N LYS A 80 -1.26 6.11 0.19
CA LYS A 80 -0.70 7.33 -0.35
C LYS A 80 0.83 7.32 -0.25
N ILE A 81 1.51 7.55 -1.37
CA ILE A 81 2.96 7.58 -1.48
C ILE A 81 3.40 8.92 -2.06
N ILE A 82 4.23 9.66 -1.32
CA ILE A 82 4.70 10.99 -1.71
C ILE A 82 6.10 10.86 -2.32
N ARG A 83 6.29 11.37 -3.54
CA ARG A 83 7.64 11.55 -4.08
C ARG A 83 8.26 12.80 -3.48
N GLY A 84 9.51 12.71 -3.05
CA GLY A 84 10.34 13.87 -2.71
C GLY A 84 11.74 13.68 -3.22
#